data_AF-A0A534ZFE5-F1
#
_entry.id   AF-A0A534ZFE5-F1
#
_cell.length_a   1.000
_cell.length_b   1.000
_cell.length_c   1.000
_cell.angle_alpha   90.00
_cell.angle_beta   90.00
_cell.angle_gamma   90.00
#
_symmetry.space_group_name_H-M   'P 1'
#
loop_
_entity.id
_entity.type
_entity.pdbx_description
1 polymer ?
#
loop_
_entity_poly.entity_id
_entity_poly.type
_entity_poly.pdbx_seq_one_letter_code
_entity_poly.pdbx_strand_id
1 'polypeptide(L)'
;MLGGTVLGQYDRSLGWDDMHSMNNAGIVFDDSQLAVDGIRIDNVTDGVRPKLADDFTIRNVHLSYVRDDCVENDHVHGGLVDDSLFDGCYEAFSARPSDAIIASGFDGSSKLWTIQSSLVRLQPMPGPRGASADGLGTGAFFKWHNWNNPDASLSPKLALYNNVFMAERVGQPGASRMGIPPEQLRDCANNVMVWLGPGDFPTSLPSCFTVTKDRAVWDNAVADWLARHPGVAP
;
A
#
# COMPACT_ATOMS: atom_id res chain seq x y z
N MET A 1 3.53 -11.48 15.22
CA MET A 1 3.20 -10.44 16.21
C MET A 1 1.68 -10.36 16.34
N LEU A 2 1.16 -10.45 17.56
CA LEU A 2 -0.27 -10.26 17.86
C LEU A 2 -0.42 -8.94 18.63
N GLY A 3 -1.28 -8.04 18.17
CA GLY A 3 -1.55 -6.80 18.90
C GLY A 3 -0.42 -5.77 18.83
N GLY A 4 -0.68 -4.64 19.49
CA GLY A 4 0.32 -3.61 19.80
C GLY A 4 0.07 -2.27 19.11
N THR A 5 0.88 -1.29 19.49
CA THR A 5 0.81 0.06 18.95
C THR A 5 2.22 0.59 18.67
N VAL A 6 2.43 1.12 17.47
CA VAL A 6 3.64 1.86 17.09
C VAL A 6 3.23 3.26 16.68
N LEU A 7 3.61 4.26 17.48
CA LEU A 7 3.28 5.67 17.22
C LEU A 7 4.55 6.46 16.96
N GLY A 8 4.85 6.70 15.69
CA GLY A 8 5.98 7.55 15.33
C GLY A 8 5.73 9.00 15.75
N GLN A 9 6.81 9.65 16.19
CA GLN A 9 6.78 11.03 16.73
C GLN A 9 7.43 12.03 15.76
N TYR A 10 7.48 11.69 14.46
CA TYR A 10 8.07 12.57 13.45
C TYR A 10 7.24 13.83 13.27
N ASP A 11 7.92 14.95 13.04
CA ASP A 11 7.27 16.21 12.68
C ASP A 11 6.50 16.02 11.37
N ARG A 12 5.18 16.25 11.43
CA ARG A 12 4.27 16.04 10.29
C ARG A 12 4.52 17.00 9.13
N SER A 13 5.31 18.06 9.32
CA SER A 13 5.71 19.01 8.27
C SER A 13 6.88 18.52 7.39
N LEU A 14 7.60 17.47 7.79
CA LEU A 14 8.73 16.93 7.02
C LEU A 14 8.33 16.58 5.58
N GLY A 15 9.26 16.68 4.63
CA GLY A 15 9.03 16.24 3.27
C GLY A 15 9.07 14.71 3.14
N TRP A 16 8.67 14.20 1.99
CA TRP A 16 8.92 12.81 1.61
C TRP A 16 10.41 12.49 1.61
N ASP A 17 11.26 13.36 1.04
CA ASP A 17 12.73 13.12 1.01
C ASP A 17 13.32 13.00 2.43
N ASP A 18 12.87 13.85 3.37
CA ASP A 18 13.30 13.80 4.76
C ASP A 18 12.94 12.46 5.40
N MET A 19 11.67 12.05 5.26
CA MET A 19 11.19 10.78 5.82
C MET A 19 11.85 9.57 5.15
N HIS A 20 11.92 9.55 3.83
CA HIS A 20 12.51 8.49 3.04
C HIS A 20 13.99 8.27 3.41
N SER A 21 14.75 9.34 3.65
CA SER A 21 16.16 9.25 4.04
C SER A 21 16.38 8.57 5.40
N MET A 22 15.41 8.62 6.31
CA MET A 22 15.51 7.98 7.63
C MET A 22 15.36 6.46 7.57
N ASN A 23 14.75 5.93 6.49
CA ASN A 23 14.71 4.52 6.14
C ASN A 23 14.40 3.56 7.31
N ASN A 24 13.29 3.79 8.01
CA ASN A 24 12.82 2.90 9.08
C ASN A 24 11.49 2.22 8.72
N ALA A 25 10.94 1.43 9.62
CA ALA A 25 9.58 0.95 9.49
C ALA A 25 8.95 0.77 10.87
N GLY A 26 7.62 0.78 10.94
CA GLY A 26 6.90 0.43 12.15
C GLY A 26 7.21 -1.01 12.58
N ILE A 27 7.26 -1.93 11.62
CA ILE A 27 7.71 -3.31 11.83
C ILE A 27 8.59 -3.75 10.66
N VAL A 28 9.72 -4.38 10.99
CA VAL A 28 10.52 -5.19 10.06
C VAL A 28 10.51 -6.62 10.57
N PHE A 29 10.37 -7.59 9.67
CA PHE A 29 10.56 -8.98 10.04
C PHE A 29 11.33 -9.79 9.01
N ASP A 30 12.24 -10.59 9.56
CA ASP A 30 13.23 -11.39 8.84
C ASP A 30 12.95 -12.90 9.02
N ASP A 31 11.73 -13.29 9.43
CA ASP A 31 11.35 -14.69 9.63
C ASP A 31 10.32 -15.14 8.58
N SER A 32 10.59 -16.32 8.01
CA SER A 32 9.80 -17.02 7.00
C SER A 32 8.32 -17.26 7.36
N GLN A 33 7.96 -17.28 8.64
CA GLN A 33 6.61 -17.64 9.11
C GLN A 33 5.93 -16.54 9.95
N LEU A 34 6.40 -15.28 9.88
CA LEU A 34 5.81 -14.23 10.69
C LEU A 34 4.47 -13.74 10.11
N ALA A 35 3.41 -13.86 10.90
CA ALA A 35 2.18 -13.11 10.72
C ALA A 35 2.20 -11.81 11.57
N VAL A 36 1.78 -10.69 11.00
CA VAL A 36 1.43 -9.46 11.71
C VAL A 36 -0.09 -9.42 11.81
N ASP A 37 -0.61 -9.41 13.03
CA ASP A 37 -2.05 -9.49 13.27
C ASP A 37 -2.46 -8.51 14.37
N GLY A 38 -3.40 -7.62 14.07
CA GLY A 38 -4.04 -6.78 15.08
C GLY A 38 -3.18 -5.62 15.60
N ILE A 39 -2.29 -5.03 14.80
CA ILE A 39 -1.44 -3.91 15.22
C ILE A 39 -1.93 -2.55 14.70
N ARG A 40 -1.76 -1.51 15.53
CA ARG A 40 -1.93 -0.09 15.16
C ARG A 40 -0.57 0.54 14.86
N ILE A 41 -0.39 1.18 13.70
CA ILE A 41 0.84 1.88 13.32
C ILE A 41 0.52 3.28 12.78
N ASP A 42 1.02 4.34 13.42
CA ASP A 42 0.80 5.73 13.00
C ASP A 42 2.11 6.49 12.76
N ASN A 43 2.11 7.37 11.76
CA ASN A 43 3.14 8.40 11.57
C ASN A 43 4.56 7.83 11.53
N VAL A 44 4.80 6.82 10.70
CA VAL A 44 6.11 6.18 10.47
C VAL A 44 6.59 6.45 9.04
N THR A 45 7.83 6.08 8.69
CA THR A 45 8.26 6.09 7.27
C THR A 45 7.52 4.98 6.54
N ASP A 46 7.91 3.71 6.73
CA ASP A 46 7.22 2.55 6.18
C ASP A 46 6.40 1.85 7.26
N GLY A 47 5.29 1.24 6.87
CA GLY A 47 4.42 0.55 7.81
C GLY A 47 5.01 -0.80 8.21
N VAL A 48 4.97 -1.75 7.28
CA VAL A 48 5.40 -3.14 7.47
C VAL A 48 6.38 -3.57 6.37
N ARG A 49 7.53 -4.12 6.78
CA ARG A 49 8.60 -4.62 5.89
C ARG A 49 8.85 -6.14 6.07
N PRO A 50 8.26 -7.00 5.24
CA PRO A 50 8.66 -8.41 5.14
C PRO A 50 9.99 -8.55 4.37
N LYS A 51 11.06 -9.04 5.01
CA LYS A 51 12.37 -9.22 4.36
C LYS A 51 12.72 -10.66 3.97
N LEU A 52 12.35 -11.67 4.77
CA LEU A 52 12.68 -13.09 4.50
C LEU A 52 11.46 -14.02 4.56
N ALA A 53 10.27 -13.49 4.28
CA ALA A 53 9.02 -14.24 4.40
C ALA A 53 8.50 -14.73 3.06
N ASP A 54 8.73 -16.00 2.69
CA ASP A 54 8.25 -16.55 1.42
C ASP A 54 6.72 -16.54 1.26
N ASP A 55 5.98 -16.48 2.37
CA ASP A 55 4.53 -16.32 2.44
C ASP A 55 4.11 -15.58 3.72
N PHE A 56 4.20 -14.24 3.72
CA PHE A 56 3.83 -13.45 4.90
C PHE A 56 2.31 -13.32 5.05
N THR A 57 1.86 -13.04 6.27
CA THR A 57 0.46 -12.63 6.52
C THR A 57 0.43 -11.31 7.29
N ILE A 58 -0.33 -10.35 6.79
CA ILE A 58 -0.66 -9.09 7.46
C ILE A 58 -2.18 -9.03 7.56
N ARG A 59 -2.75 -9.03 8.76
CA ARG A 59 -4.20 -8.99 8.91
C ARG A 59 -4.68 -8.18 10.10
N ASN A 60 -5.91 -7.68 10.03
CA ASN A 60 -6.54 -6.92 11.12
C ASN A 60 -5.69 -5.70 11.57
N VAL A 61 -4.89 -5.13 10.67
CA VAL A 61 -3.98 -4.02 11.03
C VAL A 61 -4.62 -2.67 10.72
N HIS A 62 -4.25 -1.65 11.50
CA HIS A 62 -4.60 -0.27 11.22
C HIS A 62 -3.34 0.59 11.06
N LEU A 63 -3.03 0.92 9.81
CA LEU A 63 -1.95 1.84 9.46
C LEU A 63 -2.54 3.20 9.08
N SER A 64 -1.96 4.28 9.60
CA SER A 64 -2.35 5.64 9.19
C SER A 64 -1.15 6.57 9.15
N TYR A 65 -1.23 7.56 8.25
CA TYR A 65 -0.19 8.56 8.05
C TYR A 65 1.21 7.93 7.83
N VAL A 66 1.29 6.88 7.01
CA VAL A 66 2.54 6.21 6.64
C VAL A 66 3.19 6.96 5.48
N ARG A 67 4.44 7.39 5.65
CA ARG A 67 5.03 8.49 4.86
C ARG A 67 5.92 8.03 3.71
N ASP A 68 6.08 6.73 3.54
CA ASP A 68 6.57 6.08 2.33
C ASP A 68 5.63 4.90 2.01
N ASP A 69 6.04 3.64 2.10
CA ASP A 69 5.22 2.49 1.75
C ASP A 69 4.45 1.91 2.97
N CYS A 70 3.12 1.76 2.86
CA CYS A 70 2.32 1.08 3.90
C CYS A 70 2.77 -0.38 4.08
N VAL A 71 3.05 -1.09 2.99
CA VAL A 71 3.76 -2.38 3.01
C VAL A 71 4.88 -2.34 1.98
N GLU A 72 6.13 -2.40 2.45
CA GLU A 72 7.33 -2.45 1.60
C GLU A 72 7.81 -3.91 1.50
N ASN A 73 7.33 -4.60 0.47
CA ASN A 73 7.74 -5.95 0.10
C ASN A 73 8.77 -5.91 -1.04
N ASP A 74 9.81 -5.09 -0.89
CA ASP A 74 10.87 -4.96 -1.90
C ASP A 74 11.72 -6.23 -2.04
N HIS A 75 11.61 -7.18 -1.10
CA HIS A 75 12.17 -8.53 -1.23
C HIS A 75 11.27 -9.49 -2.04
N VAL A 76 10.22 -8.95 -2.67
CA VAL A 76 9.37 -9.58 -3.70
C VAL A 76 8.77 -10.92 -3.28
N HIS A 77 8.28 -10.99 -2.05
CA HIS A 77 7.66 -12.18 -1.50
C HIS A 77 6.21 -12.37 -1.93
N GLY A 78 5.73 -13.61 -1.83
CA GLY A 78 4.30 -13.88 -1.82
C GLY A 78 3.73 -13.58 -0.44
N GLY A 79 2.41 -13.51 -0.34
CA GLY A 79 1.77 -13.28 0.96
C GLY A 79 0.32 -12.90 0.87
N LEU A 80 -0.24 -12.63 2.05
CA LEU A 80 -1.62 -12.24 2.27
C LEU A 80 -1.68 -10.93 3.06
N VAL A 81 -2.46 -9.98 2.54
CA VAL A 81 -2.99 -8.84 3.28
C VAL A 81 -4.50 -9.02 3.38
N ASP A 82 -5.04 -9.09 4.60
CA ASP A 82 -6.46 -9.41 4.82
C ASP A 82 -7.11 -8.52 5.88
N ASP A 83 -8.38 -8.17 5.69
CA ASP A 83 -9.23 -7.40 6.62
C ASP A 83 -8.49 -6.27 7.34
N SER A 84 -7.79 -5.42 6.59
CA SER A 84 -6.90 -4.38 7.15
C SER A 84 -7.25 -2.98 6.67
N LEU A 85 -7.03 -1.99 7.53
CA LEU A 85 -7.25 -0.57 7.26
C LEU A 85 -5.91 0.16 7.09
N PHE A 86 -5.66 0.62 5.88
CA PHE A 86 -4.54 1.48 5.51
C PHE A 86 -5.08 2.88 5.21
N ASP A 87 -5.31 3.67 6.25
CA ASP A 87 -5.96 4.98 6.21
C ASP A 87 -4.92 6.12 6.13
N GLY A 88 -4.27 6.23 4.98
CA GLY A 88 -3.35 7.31 4.68
C GLY A 88 -1.93 6.83 4.46
N CYS A 89 -1.72 6.22 3.31
CA CYS A 89 -0.40 5.86 2.79
C CYS A 89 0.12 6.95 1.84
N TYR A 90 1.43 7.20 1.84
CA TYR A 90 2.07 7.93 0.76
C TYR A 90 2.16 7.05 -0.50
N GLU A 91 2.64 5.82 -0.37
CA GLU A 91 2.55 4.71 -1.33
C GLU A 91 1.93 3.52 -0.59
N ALA A 92 1.00 2.77 -1.20
CA ALA A 92 0.32 1.70 -0.46
C ALA A 92 1.15 0.40 -0.39
N PHE A 93 1.43 -0.21 -1.53
CA PHE A 93 2.15 -1.48 -1.61
C PHE A 93 3.36 -1.35 -2.52
N SER A 94 4.55 -1.66 -2.02
CA SER A 94 5.78 -1.75 -2.83
C SER A 94 6.22 -3.20 -2.99
N ALA A 95 6.62 -3.53 -4.22
CA ALA A 95 7.36 -4.72 -4.55
C ALA A 95 8.40 -4.37 -5.62
N ARG A 96 9.27 -3.41 -5.33
CA ARG A 96 10.26 -2.88 -6.28
C ARG A 96 11.67 -3.08 -5.72
N PRO A 97 12.27 -4.28 -5.94
CA PRO A 97 13.58 -4.60 -5.39
C PRO A 97 14.63 -3.59 -5.89
N SER A 98 15.54 -3.23 -5.00
CA SER A 98 16.77 -2.51 -5.36
C SER A 98 17.74 -3.44 -6.08
N ASP A 99 18.72 -2.86 -6.80
CA ASP A 99 19.78 -3.65 -7.47
C ASP A 99 20.51 -4.59 -6.50
N ALA A 100 20.69 -4.19 -5.24
CA ALA A 100 21.32 -5.02 -4.21
C ALA A 100 20.46 -6.23 -3.82
N ILE A 101 19.13 -6.05 -3.75
CA ILE A 101 18.17 -7.14 -3.49
C ILE A 101 18.15 -8.10 -4.69
N ILE A 102 18.13 -7.58 -5.92
CA ILE A 102 18.22 -8.38 -7.14
C ILE A 102 19.52 -9.19 -7.18
N ALA A 103 20.66 -8.55 -6.90
CA ALA A 103 21.97 -9.22 -6.85
C ALA A 103 22.05 -10.29 -5.75
N SER A 104 21.21 -10.21 -4.72
CA SER A 104 21.10 -11.22 -3.65
C SER A 104 20.21 -12.41 -4.04
N GLY A 105 19.62 -12.40 -5.25
CA GLY A 105 18.89 -13.52 -5.82
C GLY A 105 17.38 -13.56 -5.54
N PHE A 106 16.80 -12.47 -5.02
CA PHE A 106 15.35 -12.40 -4.81
C PHE A 106 14.61 -12.26 -6.15
N ASP A 107 13.68 -13.18 -6.39
CA ASP A 107 12.79 -13.20 -7.55
C ASP A 107 11.38 -13.64 -7.11
N GLY A 108 10.43 -12.73 -7.25
CA GLY A 108 9.02 -12.92 -6.93
C GLY A 108 8.16 -13.24 -8.14
N SER A 109 8.70 -13.31 -9.36
CA SER A 109 7.91 -13.41 -10.61
C SER A 109 6.96 -14.61 -10.66
N SER A 110 7.26 -15.67 -9.91
CA SER A 110 6.43 -16.88 -9.76
C SER A 110 5.49 -16.88 -8.53
N LYS A 111 5.65 -15.90 -7.64
CA LYS A 111 4.91 -15.78 -6.37
C LYS A 111 3.60 -15.00 -6.57
N LEU A 112 2.72 -15.11 -5.58
CA LEU A 112 1.43 -14.41 -5.53
C LEU A 112 1.31 -13.62 -4.24
N TRP A 113 0.99 -12.34 -4.35
CA TRP A 113 0.60 -11.49 -3.25
C TRP A 113 -0.90 -11.18 -3.36
N THR A 114 -1.66 -11.67 -2.40
CA THR A 114 -3.11 -11.47 -2.32
C THR A 114 -3.41 -10.33 -1.36
N ILE A 115 -4.23 -9.38 -1.79
CA ILE A 115 -4.79 -8.32 -0.94
C ILE A 115 -6.30 -8.46 -0.99
N GLN A 116 -6.92 -8.66 0.16
CA GLN A 116 -8.35 -8.90 0.23
C GLN A 116 -9.03 -8.25 1.44
N SER A 117 -10.32 -7.98 1.30
CA SER A 117 -11.19 -7.43 2.34
C SER A 117 -10.64 -6.16 3.01
N SER A 118 -9.74 -5.44 2.32
CA SER A 118 -8.94 -4.37 2.90
C SER A 118 -9.35 -3.00 2.37
N LEU A 119 -9.13 -1.99 3.21
CA LEU A 119 -9.43 -0.59 2.94
C LEU A 119 -8.11 0.16 2.76
N VAL A 120 -7.89 0.77 1.60
CA VAL A 120 -6.61 1.39 1.24
C VAL A 120 -6.82 2.81 0.73
N ARG A 121 -6.35 3.82 1.48
CA ARG A 121 -6.42 5.22 1.07
C ARG A 121 -5.04 5.82 0.89
N LEU A 122 -4.84 6.43 -0.28
CA LEU A 122 -3.73 7.34 -0.51
C LEU A 122 -4.02 8.70 0.12
N GLN A 123 -3.07 9.22 0.87
CA GLN A 123 -3.17 10.54 1.50
C GLN A 123 -2.08 11.45 0.93
N PRO A 124 -2.45 12.63 0.39
CA PRO A 124 -1.48 13.68 0.09
C PRO A 124 -0.77 14.15 1.37
N MET A 125 0.56 14.17 1.35
CA MET A 125 1.43 14.55 2.47
C MET A 125 2.43 15.63 2.05
N PRO A 126 3.04 16.35 3.01
CA PRO A 126 3.97 17.44 2.71
C PRO A 126 5.22 17.03 1.96
N GLY A 127 5.71 17.95 1.12
CA GLY A 127 6.98 17.84 0.40
C GLY A 127 7.10 16.56 -0.43
N PRO A 128 6.16 16.27 -1.34
CA PRO A 128 6.18 15.03 -2.11
C PRO A 128 7.41 14.96 -3.04
N ARG A 129 7.69 13.77 -3.56
CA ARG A 129 8.70 13.54 -4.58
C ARG A 129 8.30 14.26 -5.88
N GLY A 130 8.75 15.49 -6.04
CA GLY A 130 8.39 16.40 -7.14
C GLY A 130 7.54 17.60 -6.68
N ALA A 131 7.53 18.67 -7.48
CA ALA A 131 6.76 19.86 -7.12
C ALA A 131 5.24 19.62 -7.24
N SER A 132 4.48 20.18 -6.30
CA SER A 132 3.03 20.27 -6.33
C SER A 132 2.61 21.70 -5.96
N ALA A 133 1.48 22.16 -6.49
CA ALA A 133 1.06 23.56 -6.32
C ALA A 133 0.74 23.92 -4.86
N ASP A 134 0.20 22.97 -4.09
CA ASP A 134 -0.13 23.11 -2.67
C ASP A 134 0.94 22.51 -1.74
N GLY A 135 2.06 22.03 -2.29
CA GLY A 135 3.11 21.37 -1.52
C GLY A 135 2.73 19.99 -0.97
N LEU A 136 1.60 19.41 -1.40
CA LEU A 136 1.10 18.11 -0.97
C LEU A 136 1.06 17.09 -2.11
N GLY A 137 1.43 15.86 -1.82
CA GLY A 137 1.33 14.78 -2.80
C GLY A 137 1.48 13.39 -2.19
N THR A 138 1.29 12.40 -3.04
CA THR A 138 1.30 10.98 -2.72
C THR A 138 1.94 10.24 -3.90
N GLY A 139 2.42 9.03 -3.67
CA GLY A 139 2.76 8.07 -4.69
C GLY A 139 1.52 7.41 -5.30
N ALA A 140 1.51 6.10 -5.39
CA ALA A 140 0.48 5.27 -5.98
C ALA A 140 0.02 4.14 -5.03
N PHE A 141 -0.98 3.37 -5.46
CA PHE A 141 -1.37 2.17 -4.73
C PHE A 141 -0.33 1.06 -4.87
N PHE A 142 0.38 1.01 -6.01
CA PHE A 142 1.32 -0.06 -6.32
C PHE A 142 2.62 0.50 -6.90
N LYS A 143 3.73 0.20 -6.24
CA LYS A 143 5.10 0.50 -6.65
C LYS A 143 5.80 -0.80 -7.05
N TRP A 144 5.69 -1.16 -8.33
CA TRP A 144 6.16 -2.45 -8.87
C TRP A 144 7.47 -2.35 -9.66
N HIS A 145 8.24 -3.42 -9.68
CA HIS A 145 9.42 -3.58 -10.53
C HIS A 145 9.06 -3.51 -12.01
N ASN A 146 9.87 -2.78 -12.78
CA ASN A 146 9.79 -2.74 -14.25
C ASN A 146 8.37 -2.51 -14.79
N TRP A 147 7.61 -1.57 -14.22
CA TRP A 147 6.26 -1.23 -14.68
C TRP A 147 6.13 -1.00 -16.21
N ASN A 148 7.16 -0.40 -16.83
CA ASN A 148 7.16 -0.11 -18.27
C ASN A 148 7.72 -1.28 -19.12
N ASN A 149 8.18 -2.36 -18.48
CA ASN A 149 8.66 -3.59 -19.10
C ASN A 149 8.22 -4.80 -18.24
N PRO A 150 6.90 -5.06 -18.16
CA PRO A 150 6.32 -5.97 -17.17
C PRO A 150 6.78 -7.44 -17.33
N ASP A 151 7.17 -7.86 -18.54
CA ASP A 151 7.78 -9.17 -18.82
C ASP A 151 9.10 -9.40 -18.06
N ALA A 152 9.83 -8.32 -17.74
CA ALA A 152 11.06 -8.35 -16.95
C ALA A 152 10.82 -8.00 -15.47
N SER A 153 9.56 -7.96 -15.02
CA SER A 153 9.25 -7.70 -13.61
C SER A 153 9.68 -8.89 -12.75
N LEU A 154 10.27 -8.58 -11.59
CA LEU A 154 10.64 -9.56 -10.56
C LEU A 154 9.64 -9.53 -9.41
N SER A 155 8.62 -8.69 -9.50
CA SER A 155 7.59 -8.57 -8.48
C SER A 155 6.63 -9.76 -8.51
N PRO A 156 5.98 -10.09 -7.39
CA PRO A 156 4.90 -11.07 -7.37
C PRO A 156 3.74 -10.65 -8.26
N LYS A 157 3.01 -11.66 -8.73
CA LYS A 157 1.66 -11.47 -9.25
C LYS A 157 0.74 -10.99 -8.13
N LEU A 158 -0.34 -10.32 -8.51
CA LEU A 158 -1.33 -9.74 -7.63
C LEU A 158 -2.67 -10.46 -7.76
N ALA A 159 -3.32 -10.70 -6.62
CA ALA A 159 -4.73 -11.05 -6.57
C ALA A 159 -5.48 -10.08 -5.65
N LEU A 160 -6.62 -9.55 -6.10
CA LEU A 160 -7.34 -8.46 -5.42
C LEU A 160 -8.82 -8.80 -5.22
N TYR A 161 -9.28 -8.93 -3.96
CA TYR A 161 -10.66 -9.31 -3.68
C TYR A 161 -11.35 -8.43 -2.63
N ASN A 162 -12.55 -7.94 -2.92
CA ASN A 162 -13.40 -7.25 -1.94
C ASN A 162 -12.72 -6.05 -1.26
N ASN A 163 -11.80 -5.37 -1.95
CA ASN A 163 -11.10 -4.22 -1.39
C ASN A 163 -11.83 -2.92 -1.72
N VAL A 164 -11.67 -1.91 -0.86
CA VAL A 164 -12.04 -0.53 -1.18
C VAL A 164 -10.77 0.31 -1.23
N PHE A 165 -10.50 0.89 -2.38
CA PHE A 165 -9.40 1.83 -2.59
C PHE A 165 -9.95 3.25 -2.62
N MET A 166 -9.21 4.23 -2.10
CA MET A 166 -9.58 5.63 -2.16
C MET A 166 -8.39 6.53 -2.53
N ALA A 167 -8.61 7.45 -3.46
CA ALA A 167 -7.67 8.53 -3.78
C ALA A 167 -8.40 9.83 -4.14
N GLU A 168 -7.79 10.95 -3.77
CA GLU A 168 -8.35 12.30 -3.99
C GLU A 168 -7.63 13.06 -5.11
N ARG A 169 -6.48 12.56 -5.57
CA ARG A 169 -5.67 13.17 -6.63
C ARG A 169 -4.80 12.14 -7.32
N VAL A 170 -4.28 12.52 -8.49
CA VAL A 170 -3.28 11.73 -9.20
C VAL A 170 -1.98 11.77 -8.40
N GLY A 171 -1.37 10.59 -8.22
CA GLY A 171 -0.08 10.44 -7.61
C GLY A 171 1.05 11.09 -8.41
N GLN A 172 2.16 11.42 -7.76
CA GLN A 172 3.34 11.97 -8.41
C GLN A 172 3.91 11.10 -9.53
N PRO A 173 3.85 9.75 -9.46
CA PRO A 173 4.29 8.90 -10.57
C PRO A 173 3.42 9.05 -11.85
N GLY A 174 2.27 9.72 -11.76
CA GLY A 174 1.40 10.07 -12.88
C GLY A 174 0.17 9.20 -13.05
N ALA A 175 -0.72 9.63 -13.96
CA ALA A 175 -2.04 9.04 -14.20
C ALA A 175 -2.00 7.52 -14.47
N SER A 176 -1.07 7.08 -15.31
CA SER A 176 -0.93 5.67 -15.68
C SER A 176 -0.52 4.77 -14.51
N ARG A 177 0.05 5.34 -13.43
CA ARG A 177 0.50 4.64 -12.23
C ARG A 177 -0.57 4.50 -11.15
N MET A 178 -1.75 5.09 -11.35
CA MET A 178 -2.86 4.94 -10.40
C MET A 178 -3.58 3.59 -10.52
N GLY A 179 -3.34 2.84 -11.59
CA GLY A 179 -4.01 1.58 -11.88
C GLY A 179 -3.28 0.36 -11.32
N ILE A 180 -3.62 -0.81 -11.85
CA ILE A 180 -2.96 -2.07 -11.50
C ILE A 180 -1.64 -2.18 -12.28
N PRO A 181 -0.54 -2.68 -11.67
CA PRO A 181 0.70 -2.94 -12.39
C PRO A 181 0.45 -3.80 -13.65
N PRO A 182 0.92 -3.36 -14.84
CA PRO A 182 0.67 -4.06 -16.09
C PRO A 182 1.07 -5.53 -16.04
N GLU A 183 0.17 -6.41 -16.49
CA GLU A 183 0.38 -7.87 -16.60
C GLU A 183 0.70 -8.59 -15.28
N GLN A 184 0.57 -7.91 -14.12
CA GLN A 184 0.80 -8.53 -12.82
C GLN A 184 -0.49 -9.00 -12.16
N LEU A 185 -1.65 -8.56 -12.63
CA LEU A 185 -2.93 -9.03 -12.11
C LEU A 185 -3.19 -10.47 -12.56
N ARG A 186 -3.20 -11.40 -11.61
CA ARG A 186 -3.52 -12.80 -11.84
C ARG A 186 -5.01 -13.08 -11.70
N ASP A 187 -5.67 -12.46 -10.72
CA ASP A 187 -7.09 -12.67 -10.44
C ASP A 187 -7.68 -11.50 -9.65
N CYS A 188 -8.98 -11.25 -9.75
CA CYS A 188 -9.66 -10.22 -8.97
C CYS A 188 -11.19 -10.33 -8.96
N ALA A 189 -11.82 -9.87 -7.88
CA ALA A 189 -13.27 -9.72 -7.78
C ALA A 189 -13.71 -8.61 -6.80
N ASN A 190 -14.82 -7.96 -7.10
CA ASN A 190 -15.56 -7.07 -6.19
C ASN A 190 -14.73 -5.93 -5.55
N ASN A 191 -13.79 -5.35 -6.27
CA ASN A 191 -13.04 -4.20 -5.77
C ASN A 191 -13.80 -2.90 -6.06
N VAL A 192 -13.64 -1.91 -5.19
CA VAL A 192 -14.19 -0.56 -5.38
C VAL A 192 -13.05 0.45 -5.41
N MET A 193 -13.10 1.38 -6.36
CA MET A 193 -12.25 2.56 -6.39
C MET A 193 -13.10 3.80 -6.11
N VAL A 194 -12.90 4.42 -4.95
CA VAL A 194 -13.46 5.72 -4.58
C VAL A 194 -12.53 6.81 -5.09
N TRP A 195 -12.89 7.43 -6.21
CA TRP A 195 -12.13 8.50 -6.84
C TRP A 195 -12.77 9.86 -6.56
N LEU A 196 -12.11 10.67 -5.73
CA LEU A 196 -12.59 12.02 -5.38
C LEU A 196 -11.86 13.13 -6.10
N GLY A 197 -10.90 12.78 -6.95
CA GLY A 197 -10.23 13.75 -7.80
C GLY A 197 -11.13 14.30 -8.92
N PRO A 198 -10.61 15.32 -9.64
CA PRO A 198 -11.32 15.90 -10.77
C PRO A 198 -11.50 14.87 -11.89
N GLY A 199 -12.59 15.00 -12.66
CA GLY A 199 -12.86 14.15 -13.83
C GLY A 199 -13.00 12.66 -13.52
N ASP A 200 -12.90 11.82 -14.54
CA ASP A 200 -12.94 10.37 -14.37
C ASP A 200 -11.65 9.85 -13.72
N PHE A 201 -11.67 8.60 -13.23
CA PHE A 201 -10.46 7.95 -12.73
C PHE A 201 -9.42 7.88 -13.87
N PRO A 202 -8.15 8.23 -13.62
CA PRO A 202 -7.22 8.66 -14.67
C PRO A 202 -6.62 7.52 -15.51
N THR A 203 -7.01 6.27 -15.26
CA THR A 203 -6.56 5.10 -16.01
C THR A 203 -7.64 4.02 -16.02
N SER A 204 -7.50 3.05 -16.92
CA SER A 204 -8.44 1.92 -16.97
C SER A 204 -8.18 0.97 -15.81
N LEU A 205 -9.26 0.51 -15.18
CA LEU A 205 -9.23 -0.58 -14.21
C LEU A 205 -9.86 -1.84 -14.82
N PRO A 206 -9.43 -3.04 -14.39
CA PRO A 206 -10.07 -4.29 -14.81
C PRO A 206 -11.56 -4.32 -14.43
N SER A 207 -12.36 -5.14 -15.12
CA SER A 207 -13.82 -5.23 -14.92
C SER A 207 -14.26 -5.67 -13.52
N CYS A 208 -13.35 -6.20 -12.70
CA CYS A 208 -13.57 -6.52 -11.30
C CYS A 208 -13.57 -5.29 -10.37
N PHE A 209 -13.37 -4.08 -10.92
CA PHE A 209 -13.47 -2.81 -10.19
C PHE A 209 -14.77 -2.08 -10.53
N THR A 210 -15.43 -1.56 -9.50
CA THR A 210 -16.43 -0.49 -9.63
C THR A 210 -15.81 0.84 -9.23
N VAL A 211 -15.84 1.83 -10.13
CA VAL A 211 -15.38 3.19 -9.80
C VAL A 211 -16.58 4.02 -9.34
N THR A 212 -16.43 4.72 -8.21
CA THR A 212 -17.44 5.62 -7.67
C THR A 212 -16.81 6.94 -7.23
N LYS A 213 -17.61 8.01 -7.24
CA LYS A 213 -17.27 9.29 -6.61
C LYS A 213 -17.92 9.48 -5.24
N ASP A 214 -18.68 8.50 -4.78
CA ASP A 214 -19.37 8.56 -3.51
C ASP A 214 -18.39 8.29 -2.36
N ARG A 215 -18.01 9.38 -1.67
CA ARG A 215 -17.17 9.35 -0.46
C ARG A 215 -17.77 8.46 0.63
N ALA A 216 -19.10 8.36 0.73
CA ALA A 216 -19.75 7.58 1.79
C ALA A 216 -19.43 6.09 1.70
N VAL A 217 -19.05 5.57 0.52
CA VAL A 217 -18.61 4.17 0.38
C VAL A 217 -17.34 3.91 1.19
N TRP A 218 -16.37 4.83 1.17
CA TRP A 218 -15.17 4.74 2.00
C TRP A 218 -15.52 4.94 3.49
N ASP A 219 -16.22 6.01 3.81
CA ASP A 219 -16.47 6.38 5.21
C ASP A 219 -17.28 5.30 5.96
N ASN A 220 -18.29 4.71 5.31
CA ASN A 220 -19.07 3.61 5.89
C ASN A 220 -18.22 2.34 6.05
N ALA A 221 -17.40 1.99 5.06
CA ALA A 221 -16.52 0.82 5.14
C ALA A 221 -15.50 0.97 6.28
N VAL A 222 -14.92 2.16 6.47
CA VAL A 222 -14.02 2.46 7.58
C VAL A 222 -14.74 2.37 8.93
N ALA A 223 -15.93 2.99 9.05
CA ALA A 223 -16.72 2.93 10.28
C ALA A 223 -17.06 1.48 10.66
N ASP A 224 -17.52 0.68 9.70
CA ASP A 224 -17.82 -0.74 9.89
C ASP A 224 -16.57 -1.56 10.26
N TRP A 225 -15.44 -1.29 9.62
CA TRP A 225 -14.18 -1.95 9.93
C TRP A 225 -13.71 -1.63 11.36
N LEU A 226 -13.72 -0.36 11.75
CA LEU A 226 -13.35 0.08 13.11
C LEU A 226 -14.28 -0.51 14.17
N ALA A 227 -15.57 -0.63 13.89
CA ALA A 227 -16.53 -1.26 14.80
C ALA A 227 -16.23 -2.76 15.02
N ARG A 228 -15.73 -3.46 14.00
CA ARG A 228 -15.30 -4.87 14.10
C ARG A 228 -13.91 -5.04 14.73
N HIS A 229 -13.09 -3.99 14.71
CA HIS A 229 -11.69 -4.02 15.18
C HIS A 229 -11.39 -3.01 16.29
N PRO A 230 -12.11 -3.05 17.43
CA PRO A 230 -11.94 -2.06 18.49
C PRO A 230 -10.53 -2.03 19.11
N GLY A 231 -9.75 -3.11 18.98
CA GLY A 231 -8.40 -3.21 19.53
C GLY A 231 -7.33 -2.40 18.77
N VAL A 232 -7.65 -1.90 17.57
CA VAL A 232 -6.74 -1.12 16.71
C VAL A 232 -7.37 0.19 16.23
N ALA A 233 -8.47 0.61 16.84
CA ALA A 233 -9.05 1.93 16.60
C ALA A 233 -8.08 3.06 17.03
N PRO A 234 -8.18 4.28 16.44
CA PRO A 234 -7.39 5.45 16.84
C PRO A 234 -7.42 5.77 18.33
#